data_AF-A0A3N7DQD9-F1
#
_entry.id   AF-A0A3N7DQD9-F1
#
_cell.length_a   1.000
_cell.length_b   1.000
_cell.length_c   1.000
_cell.angle_alpha   90.00
_cell.angle_beta   90.00
_cell.angle_gamma   90.00
#
_symmetry.space_group_name_H-M   'P 1'
#
loop_
_entity.id
_entity.type
_entity.pdbx_description
1 polymer ?
#
loop_
_entity_poly.entity_id
_entity_poly.type
_entity_poly.pdbx_seq_one_letter_code
_entity_poly.pdbx_strand_id
1 'polypeptide(L)'
;METNFAIYKPALERQIQSWFWLNNFMRPWIISLEKLVEVQGTDIVIDLVGFNELYTDRYFKGKIDEVAPRMIDQILKYNLGNFLKHTGYQGYVFCIIIRGRGMSYKKRLNVKNPDWE
;
A
#
# COMPACT_ATOMS: atom_id res chain seq x y z
N MET A 1 -12.68 -11.00 -20.68
CA MET A 1 -11.23 -10.79 -20.69
C MET A 1 -10.78 -10.67 -19.25
N GLU A 2 -9.99 -11.61 -18.76
CA GLU A 2 -9.27 -11.41 -17.51
C GLU A 2 -8.28 -10.27 -17.74
N THR A 3 -8.58 -9.11 -17.17
CA THR A 3 -7.72 -7.94 -17.26
C THR A 3 -6.46 -8.21 -16.45
N ASN A 4 -5.37 -8.52 -17.16
CA ASN A 4 -4.07 -8.82 -16.57
C ASN A 4 -3.46 -7.54 -15.96
N PHE A 5 -3.80 -7.26 -14.70
CA PHE A 5 -3.28 -6.11 -13.97
C PHE A 5 -1.76 -6.17 -13.75
N ALA A 6 -1.13 -7.34 -13.94
CA ALA A 6 0.31 -7.53 -13.76
C ALA A 6 1.16 -6.62 -14.65
N ILE A 7 0.65 -6.17 -15.81
CA ILE A 7 1.36 -5.22 -16.69
C ILE A 7 1.60 -3.88 -16.00
N TYR A 8 0.74 -3.50 -15.05
CA TYR A 8 0.84 -2.25 -14.30
C TYR A 8 1.69 -2.38 -13.04
N LYS A 9 2.22 -3.56 -12.72
CA LYS A 9 3.02 -3.78 -11.50
C LYS A 9 4.11 -2.71 -11.31
N PRO A 10 5.01 -2.44 -12.28
CA PRO A 10 6.09 -1.48 -12.07
C PRO A 10 5.57 -0.06 -11.82
N ALA A 11 4.52 0.33 -12.53
CA ALA A 11 3.90 1.65 -12.39
C ALA A 11 3.21 1.78 -11.02
N LEU A 12 2.45 0.76 -10.61
CA LEU A 12 1.76 0.74 -9.33
C LEU A 12 2.75 0.78 -8.16
N GLU A 13 3.81 -0.02 -8.20
CA GLU A 13 4.83 -0.05 -7.15
C GLU A 13 5.48 1.32 -6.96
N ARG A 14 5.89 1.97 -8.06
CA ARG A 14 6.46 3.33 -8.03
C ARG A 14 5.48 4.38 -7.52
N GLN A 15 4.21 4.28 -7.89
CA GLN A 15 3.17 5.19 -7.39
C GLN A 15 2.98 5.03 -5.88
N ILE A 16 2.86 3.79 -5.39
CA ILE A 16 2.71 3.53 -3.94
C ILE A 16 3.93 4.05 -3.17
N GLN A 17 5.16 3.75 -3.64
CA GLN A 17 6.38 4.32 -3.04
C GLN A 17 6.34 5.85 -2.98
N SER A 18 5.85 6.50 -4.03
CA SER A 18 5.71 7.96 -4.08
C SER A 18 4.66 8.47 -3.08
N TRP A 19 3.54 7.79 -2.92
CA TRP A 19 2.51 8.17 -1.94
C TRP A 19 3.00 8.07 -0.50
N PHE A 20 3.79 7.03 -0.18
CA PHE A 20 4.45 6.93 1.12
C PHE A 20 5.49 8.05 1.32
N TRP A 21 6.30 8.34 0.29
CA TRP A 21 7.29 9.41 0.36
C TRP A 21 6.68 10.80 0.56
N LEU A 22 5.53 11.06 -0.07
CA LEU A 22 4.82 12.35 0.04
C LEU A 22 4.03 12.49 1.36
N ASN A 23 3.90 11.42 2.15
CA ASN A 23 3.27 11.50 3.46
C ASN A 23 4.23 12.10 4.49
N ASN A 24 4.03 13.37 4.85
CA ASN A 24 4.89 14.09 5.79
C ASN A 24 5.03 13.45 7.18
N PHE A 25 4.04 12.66 7.62
CA PHE A 25 4.11 11.98 8.92
C PHE A 25 5.03 10.77 8.87
N MET A 26 5.03 10.03 7.76
CA MET A 26 5.80 8.79 7.58
C MET A 26 7.19 9.04 6.99
N ARG A 27 7.33 10.02 6.10
CA ARG A 27 8.57 10.33 5.37
C ARG A 27 9.83 10.41 6.25
N PRO A 28 9.84 11.06 7.42
CA PRO A 28 11.03 11.14 8.27
C PRO A 28 11.52 9.79 8.79
N TRP A 29 10.65 8.78 8.77
CA TRP A 29 10.91 7.44 9.31
C TRP A 29 11.26 6.43 8.22
N ILE A 30 11.11 6.77 6.94
CA ILE A 30 11.41 5.87 5.82
C ILE A 30 12.92 5.79 5.64
N ILE A 31 13.48 4.59 5.77
CA ILE A 31 14.91 4.33 5.50
C ILE A 31 15.13 3.79 4.09
N SER A 32 14.13 3.12 3.50
CA SER A 32 14.19 2.60 2.13
C SER A 32 12.80 2.38 1.57
N LEU A 33 12.46 3.08 0.48
CA LEU A 33 11.19 2.88 -0.24
C LEU A 33 11.12 1.51 -0.92
N GLU A 34 12.26 1.03 -1.45
CA GLU A 34 12.35 -0.27 -2.12
C GLU A 34 12.13 -1.43 -1.14
N LYS A 35 12.58 -1.29 0.10
CA LYS A 35 12.26 -2.25 1.16
C LYS A 35 10.85 -2.07 1.69
N LEU A 36 10.30 -0.85 1.65
CA LEU A 36 8.98 -0.55 2.20
C LEU A 36 7.85 -1.12 1.35
N VAL A 37 7.96 -1.07 0.02
CA VAL A 37 6.86 -1.41 -0.89
C VAL A 37 7.34 -2.38 -1.95
N GLU A 38 6.60 -3.48 -2.08
CA GLU A 38 6.76 -4.47 -3.13
C GLU A 38 5.38 -4.83 -3.70
N VAL A 39 5.25 -4.91 -5.02
CA VAL A 39 4.03 -5.40 -5.67
C VAL A 39 4.28 -6.78 -6.28
N GLN A 40 3.50 -7.78 -5.88
CA GLN A 40 3.60 -9.16 -6.36
C GLN A 40 2.31 -9.56 -7.07
N GLY A 41 2.26 -9.41 -8.39
CA GLY A 41 1.04 -9.59 -9.16
C GLY A 41 0.00 -8.52 -8.77
N THR A 42 -0.99 -8.92 -7.97
CA THR A 42 -2.06 -8.06 -7.46
C THR A 42 -1.93 -7.77 -5.96
N ASP A 43 -0.97 -8.41 -5.31
CA ASP A 43 -0.67 -8.24 -3.90
C ASP A 43 0.24 -7.02 -3.73
N ILE A 44 -0.15 -6.10 -2.86
CA ILE A 44 0.64 -4.96 -2.41
C ILE A 44 1.21 -5.32 -1.04
N VAL A 45 2.53 -5.48 -0.98
CA VAL A 45 3.25 -5.78 0.26
C VAL A 45 3.88 -4.50 0.78
N ILE A 46 3.54 -4.14 2.02
CA ILE A 46 4.16 -3.06 2.78
C ILE A 46 5.02 -3.70 3.89
N ASP A 47 6.34 -3.69 3.71
CA ASP A 47 7.25 -4.26 4.69
C ASP A 47 7.77 -3.18 5.63
N LEU A 48 7.46 -3.33 6.91
CA LEU A 48 7.81 -2.36 7.94
C LEU A 48 9.33 -2.23 8.12
N VAL A 49 10.14 -3.17 7.61
CA VAL A 49 11.61 -3.05 7.55
C VAL A 49 12.06 -1.86 6.69
N GLY A 50 11.21 -1.33 5.82
CA GLY A 50 11.47 -0.07 5.10
C GLY A 50 11.39 1.19 5.96
N PHE A 51 10.87 1.10 7.18
CA PHE A 51 10.91 2.15 8.20
C PHE A 51 12.06 1.92 9.19
N ASN A 52 12.49 2.98 9.87
CA ASN A 52 13.41 2.83 11.00
C ASN A 52 12.74 2.13 12.19
N GLU A 53 13.59 1.60 13.06
CA GLU A 53 13.17 0.78 14.20
C GLU A 53 12.32 1.57 15.20
N LEU A 54 12.66 2.84 15.45
CA LEU A 54 11.96 3.67 16.42
C LEU A 54 10.48 3.89 16.02
N TYR A 55 10.22 4.10 14.73
CA TYR A 55 8.85 4.23 14.22
C TYR A 55 8.07 2.93 14.32
N THR A 56 8.66 1.82 13.86
CA THR A 56 7.98 0.52 13.88
C THR A 56 7.65 0.07 15.30
N ASP A 57 8.56 0.25 16.26
CA ASP A 57 8.31 -0.10 17.65
C ASP A 57 7.26 0.79 18.31
N ARG A 58 7.27 2.10 18.00
CA ARG A 58 6.34 3.05 18.59
C ARG A 58 4.90 2.86 18.11
N TYR A 59 4.72 2.58 16.82
CA TYR A 59 3.40 2.59 16.20
C TYR A 59 2.85 1.20 15.87
N PHE A 60 3.68 0.21 15.55
CA PHE A 60 3.20 -1.09 15.06
C PHE A 60 3.33 -2.23 16.08
N LYS A 61 4.27 -2.15 17.04
CA LYS A 61 4.49 -3.23 18.02
C LYS A 61 3.24 -3.54 18.83
N GLY A 62 2.68 -4.74 18.61
CA GLY A 62 1.45 -5.21 19.27
C GLY A 62 0.18 -4.46 18.83
N LYS A 63 0.25 -3.63 17.78
CA LYS A 63 -0.83 -2.73 17.34
C LYS A 63 -1.10 -2.81 15.83
N ILE A 64 -0.58 -3.84 15.15
CA ILE A 64 -0.68 -3.93 13.69
C ILE A 64 -2.13 -3.89 13.20
N ASP A 65 -3.05 -4.60 13.88
CA ASP A 65 -4.47 -4.63 13.52
C ASP A 65 -5.19 -3.30 13.72
N GLU A 66 -4.67 -2.42 14.58
CA GLU A 66 -5.21 -1.06 14.78
C GLU A 66 -4.67 -0.07 13.76
N VAL A 67 -3.36 -0.13 13.48
CA VAL A 67 -2.67 0.89 12.67
C VAL A 67 -2.73 0.58 11.18
N ALA A 68 -2.65 -0.70 10.80
CA ALA A 68 -2.69 -1.11 9.40
C ALA A 68 -3.96 -0.65 8.65
N PRO A 69 -5.19 -0.80 9.20
CA PRO A 69 -6.39 -0.30 8.53
C PRO A 69 -6.35 1.22 8.28
N ARG A 70 -5.91 2.00 9.29
CA ARG A 70 -5.83 3.47 9.17
C ARG A 70 -4.84 3.88 8.09
N MET A 71 -3.68 3.23 8.02
CA MET A 71 -2.68 3.46 6.97
C MET A 71 -3.22 3.13 5.58
N ILE A 72 -3.94 2.01 5.43
CA ILE A 72 -4.58 1.63 4.16
C ILE A 72 -5.57 2.71 3.72
N ASP A 73 -6.44 3.15 4.62
CA ASP A 73 -7.48 4.13 4.29
C ASP A 73 -6.88 5.50 3.97
N GLN A 74 -5.84 5.93 4.70
CA GLN A 74 -5.21 7.24 4.50
C GLN A 74 -4.30 7.32 3.27
N ILE A 75 -3.55 6.25 2.96
CA ILE A 75 -2.52 6.29 1.90
C ILE A 75 -2.97 5.56 0.65
N LEU A 76 -3.61 4.41 0.78
CA LEU A 76 -3.83 3.51 -0.36
C LEU A 76 -5.20 3.68 -0.99
N LYS A 77 -6.28 3.65 -0.19
CA LYS A 77 -7.65 3.51 -0.73
C LYS A 77 -8.01 4.55 -1.78
N TYR A 78 -7.83 5.82 -1.45
CA TYR A 78 -8.13 6.93 -2.37
C TYR A 78 -7.19 6.94 -3.59
N ASN A 79 -5.88 6.79 -3.34
CA ASN A 79 -4.87 6.86 -4.40
C ASN A 79 -4.96 5.69 -5.38
N LEU A 80 -5.33 4.49 -4.92
CA LEU A 80 -5.62 3.35 -5.77
C LEU A 80 -6.82 3.63 -6.68
N GLY A 81 -7.86 4.31 -6.19
CA GLY A 81 -8.99 4.73 -7.03
C GLY A 81 -8.55 5.66 -8.16
N ASN A 82 -7.72 6.65 -7.84
CA ASN A 82 -7.11 7.55 -8.84
C ASN A 82 -6.19 6.81 -9.81
N PHE A 83 -5.48 5.79 -9.34
CA PHE A 83 -4.67 4.94 -10.21
C PHE A 83 -5.55 4.17 -11.22
N LEU A 84 -6.66 3.58 -10.77
CA LEU A 84 -7.62 2.88 -11.65
C LEU A 84 -8.25 3.83 -12.68
N LYS A 85 -8.50 5.09 -12.30
CA LYS A 85 -8.90 6.15 -13.22
C LYS A 85 -7.88 6.33 -14.35
N HIS A 86 -6.60 6.44 -14.02
CA HIS A 86 -5.55 6.63 -15.03
C HIS A 86 -5.32 5.40 -15.92
N THR A 87 -5.56 4.19 -15.41
CA THR A 87 -5.41 2.95 -16.19
C THR A 87 -6.68 2.54 -16.94
N GLY A 88 -7.81 3.23 -16.72
CA GLY A 88 -9.08 2.95 -17.39
C GLY A 88 -9.85 1.73 -16.84
N TYR A 89 -9.52 1.27 -15.63
CA TYR A 89 -10.21 0.16 -14.98
C TYR A 89 -11.44 0.68 -14.22
N GLN A 90 -12.57 -0.03 -14.26
CA GLN A 90 -13.78 0.33 -13.50
C GLN A 90 -13.63 0.05 -12.00
N GLY A 91 -12.92 -1.02 -11.66
CA GLY A 91 -12.71 -1.45 -10.28
C GLY A 91 -11.71 -2.60 -10.23
N TYR A 92 -11.08 -2.79 -9.08
CA TYR A 92 -10.15 -3.88 -8.85
C TYR A 92 -10.09 -4.30 -7.38
N VAL A 93 -9.82 -5.59 -7.15
CA VAL A 93 -9.61 -6.12 -5.79
C VAL A 93 -8.13 -6.28 -5.55
N PHE A 94 -7.57 -5.45 -4.68
CA PHE A 94 -6.18 -5.53 -4.24
C PHE A 94 -6.08 -6.35 -2.97
N CYS A 95 -5.03 -7.16 -2.85
CA CYS A 95 -4.67 -7.81 -1.60
C CYS A 95 -3.54 -7.00 -0.96
N ILE A 96 -3.79 -6.40 0.20
CA ILE A 96 -2.78 -5.60 0.91
C ILE A 96 -2.25 -6.42 2.07
N ILE A 97 -0.94 -6.58 2.11
CA ILE A 97 -0.21 -7.31 3.15
C ILE A 97 0.74 -6.32 3.83
N ILE A 98 0.57 -6.08 5.12
CA ILE A 98 1.50 -5.28 5.92
C ILE A 98 2.22 -6.25 6.86
N ARG A 99 3.55 -6.31 6.81
CA ARG A 99 4.31 -7.28 7.60
C ARG A 99 5.58 -6.68 8.21
N GLY A 100 6.00 -7.24 9.33
CA GLY A 100 7.28 -6.91 9.96
C GLY A 100 7.36 -7.38 11.40
N ARG A 101 8.57 -7.74 11.85
CA ARG A 101 8.88 -8.12 13.25
C ARG A 101 7.91 -9.17 13.84
N GLY A 102 7.61 -10.21 13.07
CA GLY A 102 6.73 -11.32 13.50
C GLY A 102 5.24 -11.00 13.48
N MET A 103 4.85 -9.80 13.06
CA MET A 103 3.46 -9.40 12.89
C MET A 103 3.10 -9.35 11.41
N SER A 104 1.85 -9.68 11.09
CA SER A 104 1.29 -9.50 9.76
C SER A 104 -0.17 -9.08 9.83
N TYR A 105 -0.57 -8.25 8.89
CA TYR A 105 -1.94 -7.86 8.64
C TYR A 105 -2.24 -8.05 7.16
N LYS A 106 -3.39 -8.66 6.85
CA LYS A 106 -3.80 -8.93 5.47
C LYS A 106 -5.25 -8.49 5.26
N LYS A 107 -5.49 -7.72 4.20
CA LYS A 107 -6.83 -7.24 3.83
C LYS A 107 -7.03 -7.29 2.32
N ARG A 108 -8.16 -7.84 1.90
CA ARG A 108 -8.65 -7.63 0.53
C ARG A 108 -9.40 -6.32 0.47
N LEU A 109 -8.97 -5.41 -0.38
CA LEU A 109 -9.55 -4.10 -0.58
C LEU A 109 -10.17 -4.04 -1.98
N ASN A 110 -11.50 -3.95 -2.03
CA ASN A 110 -12.21 -3.64 -3.27
C ASN A 110 -12.18 -2.12 -3.49
N VAL A 111 -11.57 -1.70 -4.60
CA VAL A 111 -11.41 -0.29 -4.98
C VAL A 111 -12.18 -0.05 -6.27
N LYS A 112 -13.01 0.99 -6.28
CA LYS A 112 -13.70 1.46 -7.48
C LYS A 112 -12.99 2.67 -8.06
N ASN A 113 -13.09 2.82 -9.37
CA ASN A 113 -12.71 4.05 -10.04
C ASN A 113 -13.76 5.13 -9.73
N PRO A 114 -13.34 6.31 -9.23
CA PRO A 114 -14.27 7.37 -8.83
C PRO A 114 -15.09 7.95 -10.00
N ASP A 115 -14.64 7.80 -11.26
CA ASP A 115 -15.37 8.27 -12.44
C ASP A 115 -16.57 7.34 -12.80
N TRP A 116 -16.71 6.19 -12.13
CA TRP A 116 -17.73 5.16 -12.38
C TRP A 116 -18.59 4.86 -11.15
N GLU A 117 -18.60 5.78 -10.17
CA GLU A 117 -19.48 5.71 -8.99
C GLU A 117 -20.92 6.16 -9.27
#